data_AF-A0A2M7U7A1-F1
#
_entry.id   AF-A0A2M7U7A1-F1
#
_cell.length_a   1.000
_cell.length_b   1.000
_cell.length_c   1.000
_cell.angle_alpha   90.00
_cell.angle_beta   90.00
_cell.angle_gamma   90.00
#
_symmetry.space_group_name_H-M   'P 1'
#
loop_
_entity.id
_entity.type
_entity.pdbx_description
1 polymer ?
#
loop_
_entity_poly.entity_id
_entity_poly.type
_entity_poly.pdbx_seq_one_letter_code
_entity_poly.pdbx_strand_id
1 'polypeptide(L)'
;EEIDYVHSLGNKYNVFTHLTPSYGLDIGCIAVKRMVSVTQYGDIMPCPYTHLSLGNFFDEPLKDIINRGLELKQFSFDDKKGCFMGNTDDEFIEKYLPKMQGKNVPYVPWNEVFSAEDFRDGKLH
;
A
#
# COMPACT_ATOMS: atom_id res chain seq x y z
N GLU A 1 -5.31 17.84 -4.89
CA GLU A 1 -6.57 18.37 -5.47
C GLU A 1 -7.75 17.42 -5.22
N GLU A 2 -7.72 16.17 -5.69
CA GLU A 2 -8.85 15.23 -5.50
C GLU A 2 -9.07 14.82 -4.03
N ILE A 3 -8.00 14.47 -3.30
CA ILE A 3 -8.10 14.16 -1.87
C ILE A 3 -8.63 15.36 -1.08
N ASP A 4 -8.19 16.58 -1.40
CA ASP A 4 -8.65 17.81 -0.76
C ASP A 4 -10.14 18.06 -1.00
N TYR A 5 -10.60 17.78 -2.23
CA TYR A 5 -12.03 17.83 -2.56
C TYR A 5 -12.83 16.82 -1.74
N VAL A 6 -12.37 15.57 -1.63
CA VAL A 6 -13.03 14.54 -0.79
C VAL A 6 -13.06 14.97 0.68
N HIS A 7 -11.99 15.54 1.21
CA HIS A 7 -11.97 16.09 2.57
C HIS A 7 -12.97 17.24 2.75
N SER A 8 -13.12 18.11 1.75
CA SER A 8 -14.09 19.21 1.78
C SER A 8 -15.53 18.70 1.89
N LEU A 9 -15.84 17.54 1.29
CA LEU A 9 -17.16 16.91 1.40
C LEU A 9 -17.43 16.41 2.82
N GLY A 10 -16.40 15.97 3.55
CA GLY A 10 -16.50 15.60 4.97
C GLY A 10 -16.93 16.74 5.90
N ASN A 11 -16.66 17.99 5.51
CA ASN A 11 -17.14 19.17 6.26
C ASN A 11 -18.61 19.48 5.98
N LYS A 12 -19.13 19.05 4.82
CA LYS A 12 -20.50 19.35 4.37
C LYS A 12 -21.48 18.22 4.65
N TYR A 13 -21.00 16.98 4.62
CA TYR A 13 -21.79 15.78 4.76
C TYR A 13 -21.17 14.89 5.84
N ASN A 14 -21.99 14.16 6.59
CA ASN A 14 -21.51 13.18 7.56
C ASN A 14 -21.03 11.91 6.84
N VAL A 15 -19.89 12.01 6.16
CA VAL A 15 -19.26 10.93 5.41
C VAL A 15 -18.03 10.41 6.15
N PHE A 16 -17.97 9.08 6.27
CA PHE A 16 -16.81 8.37 6.81
C PHE A 16 -16.15 7.60 5.67
N THR A 17 -14.85 7.80 5.48
CA THR A 17 -14.05 7.11 4.46
C THR A 17 -12.81 6.51 5.10
N HIS A 18 -12.12 5.63 4.37
CA HIS A 18 -10.83 5.10 4.81
C HIS A 18 -9.73 6.19 4.91
N LEU A 19 -9.98 7.40 4.40
CA LEU A 19 -9.12 8.58 4.50
C LEU A 19 -9.45 9.45 5.72
N THR A 20 -10.52 9.15 6.46
CA THR A 20 -10.90 9.91 7.66
C THR A 20 -9.82 9.74 8.73
N PRO A 21 -9.22 10.84 9.25
CA PRO A 21 -8.16 10.77 10.25
C PRO A 21 -8.63 10.07 11.53
N SER A 22 -7.80 9.18 12.08
CA SER A 22 -8.08 8.57 13.38
C SER A 22 -7.78 9.57 14.48
N TYR A 23 -8.79 9.94 15.28
CA TYR A 23 -8.67 10.94 16.36
C TYR A 23 -8.14 12.32 15.93
N GLY A 24 -8.38 12.71 14.66
CA GLY A 24 -7.85 13.96 14.11
C GLY A 24 -6.34 13.96 13.85
N LEU A 25 -5.67 12.81 13.99
CA LEU A 25 -4.25 12.66 13.72
C LEU A 25 -4.04 12.33 12.25
N ASP A 26 -3.28 13.18 11.56
CA ASP A 26 -2.79 12.86 10.23
C ASP A 26 -1.54 11.97 10.34
N ILE A 27 -1.77 10.69 10.11
CA ILE A 27 -0.79 9.61 10.24
C ILE A 27 -0.25 9.13 8.87
N GLY A 28 -0.73 9.72 7.77
CA GLY A 28 -0.43 9.27 6.41
C GLY A 28 -0.90 7.84 6.11
N CYS A 29 -0.29 7.23 5.12
CA CYS A 29 -0.57 5.86 4.70
C CYS A 29 -0.24 4.86 5.81
N ILE A 30 -1.21 4.01 6.14
CA ILE A 30 -1.11 2.99 7.17
C ILE A 30 -0.72 1.59 6.64
N ALA A 31 -0.61 1.46 5.31
CA ALA A 31 -0.29 0.21 4.64
C ALA A 31 1.03 -0.38 5.16
N VAL A 32 1.03 -1.67 5.50
CA VAL A 32 2.12 -2.43 6.16
C VAL A 32 2.43 -1.98 7.60
N LYS A 33 2.36 -0.67 7.90
CA LYS A 33 2.74 -0.07 9.19
C LYS A 33 1.76 -0.38 10.32
N ARG A 34 0.46 -0.33 10.04
CA ARG A 34 -0.62 -0.54 11.02
C ARG A 34 -1.72 -1.45 10.53
N MET A 35 -1.68 -1.81 9.24
CA MET A 35 -2.66 -2.65 8.59
C MET A 35 -1.97 -3.47 7.51
N VAL A 36 -2.34 -4.74 7.43
CA VAL A 36 -2.20 -5.56 6.23
C VAL A 36 -3.51 -6.31 6.01
N SER A 37 -3.79 -6.65 4.76
CA SER A 37 -4.94 -7.47 4.41
C SER A 37 -4.46 -8.87 4.07
N VAL A 38 -5.20 -9.89 4.52
CA VAL A 38 -4.90 -11.29 4.22
C VAL A 38 -6.00 -11.84 3.33
N THR A 39 -5.63 -12.45 2.23
CA THR A 39 -6.57 -13.06 1.29
C THR A 39 -6.92 -14.47 1.73
N GLN A 40 -8.00 -15.05 1.19
CA GLN A 40 -8.35 -16.45 1.46
C GLN A 40 -7.26 -17.45 0.99
N TYR A 41 -6.40 -17.01 0.07
CA TYR A 41 -5.30 -17.81 -0.47
C TYR A 41 -4.00 -17.63 0.33
N GLY A 42 -3.98 -16.78 1.35
CA GLY A 42 -2.83 -16.54 2.22
C GLY A 42 -1.95 -15.36 1.79
N ASP A 43 -2.23 -14.70 0.67
CA ASP A 43 -1.48 -13.52 0.25
C ASP A 43 -1.63 -12.38 1.27
N ILE A 44 -0.49 -11.78 1.64
CA ILE A 44 -0.43 -10.59 2.47
C ILE A 44 -0.33 -9.38 1.55
N MET A 45 -1.37 -8.57 1.56
CA MET A 45 -1.41 -7.31 0.80
C MET A 45 -1.09 -6.12 1.71
N PRO A 46 -0.38 -5.10 1.20
CA PRO A 46 -0.10 -3.90 1.97
C PRO A 46 -1.39 -3.12 2.29
N CYS A 47 -2.37 -3.17 1.40
CA CYS A 47 -3.65 -2.47 1.50
C CYS A 47 -4.74 -3.32 0.82
N PRO A 48 -6.00 -3.31 1.29
CA PRO A 48 -7.10 -4.03 0.61
C PRO A 48 -7.38 -3.53 -0.82
N TYR A 49 -6.92 -2.32 -1.16
CA TYR A 49 -7.16 -1.70 -2.47
C TYR A 49 -6.00 -1.92 -3.47
N THR A 50 -4.98 -2.69 -3.10
CA THR A 50 -3.84 -2.99 -3.97
C THR A 50 -3.87 -4.45 -4.40
N HIS A 51 -3.73 -4.73 -5.70
CA HIS A 51 -3.64 -6.08 -6.26
C HIS A 51 -2.19 -6.63 -6.17
N LEU A 52 -1.56 -6.45 -5.01
CA LEU A 52 -0.14 -6.73 -4.74
C LEU A 52 -0.02 -7.71 -3.59
N SER A 53 0.72 -8.80 -3.79
CA SER A 53 1.11 -9.75 -2.75
C SER A 53 2.56 -9.49 -2.30
N LEU A 54 2.75 -9.14 -1.02
CA LEU A 54 4.08 -9.01 -0.39
C LEU A 54 4.72 -10.37 -0.08
N GLY A 55 3.93 -11.44 -0.14
CA GLY A 55 4.30 -12.78 0.27
C GLY A 55 3.06 -13.56 0.69
N ASN A 56 3.20 -14.87 0.85
CA ASN A 56 2.09 -15.74 1.25
C ASN A 56 2.34 -16.32 2.65
N PHE A 57 1.38 -16.15 3.55
CA PHE A 57 1.46 -16.61 4.93
C PHE A 57 1.59 -18.12 5.09
N PHE A 58 1.15 -18.90 4.09
CA PHE A 58 1.30 -20.35 4.10
C PHE A 58 2.71 -20.80 3.65
N ASP A 59 3.45 -19.94 2.96
CA ASP A 59 4.76 -20.27 2.39
C ASP A 59 5.93 -19.73 3.24
N GLU A 60 5.76 -18.58 3.87
CA GLU A 60 6.82 -17.92 4.67
C GLU A 60 6.26 -17.23 5.93
N PRO A 61 7.09 -17.00 6.97
CA PRO A 61 6.64 -16.37 8.20
C PRO A 61 6.12 -14.94 7.96
N LEU A 62 4.96 -14.60 8.57
CA LEU A 62 4.39 -13.24 8.48
C LEU A 62 5.40 -12.15 8.80
N LYS A 63 6.26 -12.37 9.80
CA LYS A 63 7.29 -11.42 10.21
C LYS A 63 8.19 -11.02 9.03
N ASP A 64 8.58 -11.99 8.21
CA ASP A 64 9.51 -11.76 7.09
C ASP A 64 8.79 -11.02 5.96
N ILE A 65 7.52 -11.35 5.70
CA ILE A 65 6.67 -10.64 4.75
C ILE A 65 6.47 -9.17 5.15
N ILE A 66 6.19 -8.91 6.43
CA ILE A 66 6.02 -7.55 6.96
C ILE A 66 7.33 -6.78 6.89
N ASN A 67 8.45 -7.40 7.27
CA ASN A 67 9.77 -6.76 7.17
C ASN A 67 10.10 -6.38 5.73
N ARG A 68 9.88 -7.29 4.76
CA ARG A 68 10.02 -6.99 3.33
C ARG A 68 9.17 -5.80 2.92
N GLY A 69 7.89 -5.78 3.33
CA GLY A 69 7.00 -4.66 3.08
C GLY A 69 7.55 -3.34 3.65
N LEU A 70 8.09 -3.34 4.87
CA LEU A 70 8.64 -2.14 5.52
C LEU A 70 9.98 -1.68 4.93
N GLU A 71 10.72 -2.57 4.27
CA GLU A 71 11.94 -2.23 3.54
C GLU A 71 11.67 -1.60 2.17
N LEU A 72 10.44 -1.70 1.64
CA LEU A 72 10.02 -0.94 0.46
C LEU A 72 9.85 0.54 0.82
N LYS A 73 10.48 1.44 0.06
CA LYS A 73 10.44 2.91 0.29
C LYS A 73 9.03 3.49 0.35
N GLN A 74 8.08 2.83 -0.33
CA GLN A 74 6.67 3.20 -0.42
C GLN A 74 5.95 2.96 0.91
N PHE A 75 6.31 1.92 1.65
CA PHE A 75 5.64 1.54 2.90
C PHE A 75 6.52 1.72 4.14
N SER A 76 7.76 2.21 3.98
CA SER A 76 8.68 2.44 5.09
C SER A 76 8.24 3.59 6.01
N PHE A 77 8.77 3.59 7.24
CA PHE A 77 8.52 4.65 8.22
C PHE A 77 9.30 5.95 7.95
N ASP A 78 10.20 5.99 6.98
CA ASP A 78 11.08 7.14 6.72
C ASP A 78 10.29 8.36 6.25
N ASP A 79 9.26 8.12 5.43
CA ASP A 79 8.42 9.18 4.87
C ASP A 79 6.95 8.98 5.24
N LYS A 80 6.30 10.10 5.58
CA LYS A 80 4.84 10.17 5.66
C LYS A 80 4.27 10.38 4.26
N LYS A 81 3.89 9.28 3.62
CA LYS A 81 3.22 9.28 2.31
C LYS A 81 1.70 9.40 2.46
N GLY A 82 1.02 9.99 1.48
CA GLY A 82 -0.44 9.98 1.36
C GLY A 82 -0.98 8.61 0.91
N CYS A 83 -2.29 8.49 0.71
CA CYS A 83 -2.88 7.27 0.18
C CYS A 83 -2.52 7.09 -1.30
N PHE A 84 -1.72 6.07 -1.63
CA PHE A 84 -1.32 5.77 -3.01
C PHE A 84 -2.49 5.44 -3.96
N MET A 85 -3.60 4.94 -3.43
CA MET A 85 -4.80 4.62 -4.21
C MET A 85 -5.80 5.78 -4.27
N GLY A 86 -5.63 6.79 -3.41
CA GLY A 86 -6.47 7.99 -3.38
C GLY A 86 -5.84 9.20 -4.08
N ASN A 87 -4.51 9.18 -4.29
CA ASN A 87 -3.77 10.21 -5.03
C ASN A 87 -3.52 9.72 -6.45
N THR A 88 -4.31 10.21 -7.41
CA THR A 88 -4.22 9.89 -8.84
C THR A 88 -2.91 10.36 -9.51
N ASP A 89 -2.26 11.38 -8.94
CA ASP A 89 -1.07 12.03 -9.50
C ASP A 89 0.26 11.58 -8.83
N ASP A 90 0.25 10.48 -8.07
CA ASP A 90 1.46 10.03 -7.34
C ASP A 90 2.35 9.16 -8.25
N GLU A 91 3.68 9.24 -8.06
CA GLU A 91 4.69 8.39 -8.74
C GLU A 91 4.31 6.91 -8.63
N PHE A 92 3.63 6.55 -7.53
CA PHE A 92 3.18 5.19 -7.31
C PHE A 92 2.26 4.67 -8.43
N ILE A 93 1.31 5.50 -8.87
CA ILE A 93 0.34 5.13 -9.89
C ILE A 93 1.03 5.01 -11.24
N GLU A 94 1.87 5.96 -11.62
CA GLU A 94 2.54 5.91 -12.92
C GLU A 94 3.54 4.75 -13.01
N LYS A 95 4.28 4.48 -11.93
CA LYS A 95 5.39 3.52 -11.94
C LYS A 95 4.98 2.09 -11.60
N TYR A 96 4.10 1.86 -10.63
CA TYR A 96 3.80 0.50 -10.12
C TYR A 96 2.43 -0.01 -10.54
N LEU A 97 1.41 0.84 -10.67
CA LEU A 97 0.06 0.37 -11.01
C LEU A 97 -0.01 -0.36 -12.36
N PRO A 98 0.66 0.09 -13.45
CA PRO A 98 0.68 -0.62 -14.73
C PRO A 98 1.27 -2.04 -14.63
N LYS A 99 2.20 -2.27 -13.67
CA LYS A 99 2.81 -3.60 -13.47
C LYS A 99 1.83 -4.60 -12.86
N MET A 100 0.80 -4.10 -12.17
CA MET A 100 -0.25 -4.91 -11.56
C MET A 100 -1.46 -5.14 -12.50
N GLN A 101 -1.68 -4.22 -13.45
CA GLN A 101 -2.84 -4.28 -14.35
C GLN A 101 -2.71 -5.33 -15.45
N GLY A 102 -3.83 -5.91 -15.87
CA GLY A 102 -3.91 -6.83 -17.01
C GLY A 102 -3.30 -8.22 -16.77
N LYS A 103 -2.90 -8.52 -15.53
CA LYS A 103 -2.35 -9.83 -15.14
C LYS A 103 -3.49 -10.82 -14.87
N ASN A 104 -3.33 -12.05 -15.37
CA ASN A 104 -4.27 -13.16 -15.11
C ASN A 104 -3.99 -13.86 -13.76
N VAL A 105 -3.59 -13.09 -12.74
CA VAL A 105 -3.43 -13.58 -11.37
C VAL A 105 -4.24 -12.68 -10.43
N PRO A 106 -4.82 -13.22 -9.35
CA PRO A 106 -5.61 -12.42 -8.42
C PRO A 106 -4.75 -11.37 -7.68
N TYR A 107 -3.50 -11.71 -7.37
CA TYR A 107 -2.54 -10.83 -6.71
C TYR A 107 -1.17 -10.97 -7.37
N VAL A 108 -0.56 -9.84 -7.70
CA VAL A 108 0.75 -9.82 -8.37
C VAL A 108 1.85 -9.89 -7.32
N PRO A 109 2.81 -10.84 -7.42
CA PRO A 109 3.93 -10.92 -6.50
C PRO A 109 4.77 -9.64 -6.47
N TRP A 110 5.26 -9.27 -5.29
CA TRP A 110 6.05 -8.04 -5.08
C TRP A 110 7.28 -7.95 -5.98
N ASN A 111 7.92 -9.08 -6.31
CA ASN A 111 9.13 -9.13 -7.14
C ASN A 111 8.85 -8.92 -8.64
N GLU A 112 7.58 -8.94 -9.07
CA GLU A 112 7.18 -8.48 -10.41
C GLU A 112 6.90 -6.97 -10.46
N VAL A 113 6.66 -6.35 -9.30
CA VAL A 113 6.28 -4.94 -9.17
C VAL A 113 7.48 -4.06 -8.80
N PHE A 114 8.30 -4.52 -7.85
CA PHE A 114 9.42 -3.79 -7.28
C PHE A 114 10.76 -4.37 -7.71
N SER A 115 11.74 -3.49 -7.90
CA SER A 115 13.14 -3.85 -8.13
C SER A 115 13.96 -3.58 -6.86
N ALA A 116 15.23 -3.99 -6.87
CA ALA A 116 16.17 -3.73 -5.78
C ALA A 116 16.27 -2.23 -5.41
N GLU A 117 16.09 -1.33 -6.39
CA GLU A 117 16.15 0.12 -6.17
C GLU A 117 14.97 0.66 -5.35
N ASP A 118 13.86 -0.08 -5.30
CA ASP A 118 12.67 0.31 -4.55
C ASP A 118 12.81 -0.04 -3.05
N PHE A 119 13.81 -0.86 -2.69
CA PHE A 119 14.16 -1.18 -1.30
C PHE A 119 15.14 -0.16 -0.71
N ARG A 120 15.06 0.06 0.60
CA ARG A 120 15.91 1.02 1.32
C ARG A 120 17.40 0.68 1.27
N ASP A 121 17.73 -0.61 1.29
CA ASP A 121 19.11 -1.11 1.26
C ASP A 121 19.63 -1.42 -0.16
N GLY A 122 18.80 -1.21 -1.19
CA GLY A 122 19.15 -1.48 -2.57
C GLY A 122 19.23 -2.98 -2.92
N LYS A 123 18.61 -3.87 -2.14
CA LYS A 123 18.63 -5.32 -2.36
C LYS A 123 17.22 -5.91 -2.43
N LEU A 124 17.09 -7.04 -3.12
CA LEU A 124 15.86 -7.85 -3.13
C LEU A 124 15.85 -8.77 -1.91
N HIS A 125 14.69 -8.91 -1.26
CA HIS A 125 14.49 -9.67 -0.01
C HIS A 125 13.46 -10.78 -0.17
#